data_AF-A0A8E2FD59-F1
#
_entry.id   AF-A0A8E2FD59-F1
#
_cell.length_a   1.000
_cell.length_b   1.000
_cell.length_c   1.000
_cell.angle_alpha   90.00
_cell.angle_beta   90.00
_cell.angle_gamma   90.00
#
_symmetry.space_group_name_H-M   'P 1'
#
loop_
_entity.id
_entity.type
_entity.pdbx_description
1 polymer ?
#
loop_
_entity_poly.entity_id
_entity_poly.type
_entity_poly.pdbx_seq_one_letter_code
_entity_poly.pdbx_strand_id
1 'polypeptide(L)'
;MERELQTRYWGISNPDDLVRCTICAHEGHMAETCPSRTCKHCQACDEHFSLECPTQRKCKKCRERGHVQKDCPSKLARSVADGFFCDLCGESGHVEEECSLLWRTFFPEDVPNLNKVETLSCCCYQCGSDRHWGDDCP
;
A
#
# COMPACT_ATOMS: atom_id res chain seq x y z
N MET A 1 18.77 -13.58 24.59
CA MET A 1 18.66 -13.47 23.13
C MET A 1 17.64 -12.41 22.70
N GLU A 2 16.33 -12.60 22.87
CA GLU A 2 15.34 -11.61 22.37
C GLU A 2 15.35 -10.27 23.14
N ARG A 3 15.46 -10.31 24.48
CA ARG A 3 15.59 -9.09 25.30
C ARG A 3 16.84 -8.26 24.96
N GLU A 4 17.95 -8.91 24.59
CA GLU A 4 19.17 -8.21 24.18
C GLU A 4 18.99 -7.49 22.84
N LEU A 5 18.26 -8.11 21.90
CA LEU A 5 17.86 -7.44 20.66
C LEU A 5 16.96 -6.25 20.96
N GLN A 6 16.04 -6.38 21.92
CA GLN A 6 15.16 -5.28 22.28
C GLN A 6 15.90 -4.09 22.90
N THR A 7 16.87 -4.34 23.77
CA THR A 7 17.76 -3.29 24.30
C THR A 7 18.58 -2.64 23.18
N ARG A 8 19.08 -3.43 22.22
CA ARG A 8 19.89 -2.92 21.10
C ARG A 8 19.11 -2.03 20.13
N TYR A 9 17.91 -2.46 19.74
CA TYR A 9 17.14 -1.78 18.68
C TYR A 9 16.18 -0.72 19.22
N TRP A 10 15.70 -0.85 20.46
CA TRP A 10 14.70 0.05 21.05
C TRP A 10 15.10 0.63 22.40
N GLY A 11 16.31 0.36 22.92
CA GLY A 11 16.79 0.95 24.18
C GLY A 11 16.05 0.49 25.43
N ILE A 12 15.19 -0.54 25.31
CA ILE A 12 14.39 -1.12 26.39
C ILE A 12 15.36 -1.78 27.37
N SER A 13 15.54 -1.17 28.54
CA SER A 13 16.54 -1.58 29.53
C SER A 13 15.95 -1.73 30.93
N ASN A 14 14.84 -1.04 31.24
CA ASN A 14 14.16 -1.23 32.50
C ASN A 14 13.20 -2.42 32.44
N PRO A 15 12.99 -3.14 33.55
CA PRO A 15 12.05 -4.24 33.62
C PRO A 15 10.56 -3.81 33.52
N ASP A 16 10.26 -2.54 33.79
CA ASP A 16 8.92 -1.94 33.66
C ASP A 16 8.62 -1.42 32.24
N ASP A 17 9.63 -1.33 31.37
CA ASP A 17 9.43 -0.90 30.00
C ASP A 17 8.65 -1.96 29.22
N LEU A 18 7.67 -1.53 28.42
CA LEU A 18 6.80 -2.44 27.70
C LEU A 18 7.57 -3.20 26.62
N VAL A 19 7.56 -4.53 26.71
CA VAL A 19 8.20 -5.44 25.75
C VAL A 19 7.71 -5.16 24.33
N ARG A 20 8.62 -5.10 23.36
CA ARG A 20 8.29 -4.89 21.96
C ARG A 20 8.66 -6.11 21.13
N CYS A 21 7.70 -6.59 20.33
CA CYS A 21 7.91 -7.72 19.45
C CYS A 21 8.92 -7.38 18.35
N THR A 22 9.90 -8.25 18.12
CA THR A 22 10.92 -8.05 17.07
C THR A 22 10.38 -8.26 15.65
N ILE A 23 9.22 -8.92 15.51
CA ILE A 23 8.63 -9.29 14.21
C ILE A 23 7.68 -8.19 13.70
N CYS A 24 6.77 -7.71 14.55
CA CYS A 24 5.75 -6.74 14.16
C CYS A 24 5.95 -5.35 14.78
N ALA A 25 6.97 -5.17 15.63
CA ALA A 25 7.27 -3.93 16.34
C ALA A 25 6.14 -3.38 17.26
N HIS A 26 5.08 -4.16 17.48
CA HIS A 26 4.04 -3.85 18.46
C HIS A 26 4.49 -4.17 19.88
N GLU A 27 3.97 -3.39 20.81
CA GLU A 27 4.23 -3.52 22.23
C GLU A 27 3.31 -4.54 22.92
N GLY A 28 3.73 -5.06 24.08
CA GLY A 28 2.95 -5.96 24.93
C GLY A 28 3.09 -7.46 24.67
N HIS A 29 3.91 -7.90 23.70
CA HIS A 29 4.18 -9.32 23.46
C HIS A 29 5.59 -9.58 22.90
N MET A 30 6.06 -10.83 23.04
CA MET A 30 7.34 -11.30 22.48
C MET A 30 7.13 -11.91 21.08
N ALA A 31 8.21 -12.11 20.34
CA ALA A 31 8.21 -12.78 19.04
C ALA A 31 7.45 -14.11 19.08
N GLU A 32 7.64 -14.90 20.14
CA GLU A 32 7.01 -16.22 20.25
C GLU A 32 5.47 -16.16 20.26
N THR A 33 4.90 -15.17 20.95
CA THR A 33 3.45 -14.96 21.09
C THR A 33 2.91 -13.94 20.09
N CYS A 34 3.64 -13.66 19.01
CA CYS A 34 3.24 -12.64 18.06
C CYS A 34 2.03 -13.08 17.21
N PRO A 35 0.88 -12.37 17.28
CA PRO A 35 -0.29 -12.71 16.49
C PRO A 35 -0.08 -12.51 14.98
N SER A 36 0.93 -11.72 14.59
CA SER A 36 1.29 -11.49 13.19
C SER A 36 2.06 -12.65 12.56
N ARG A 37 2.48 -13.66 13.34
CA ARG A 37 3.10 -14.90 12.82
C ARG A 37 2.11 -15.82 12.15
N THR A 38 0.82 -15.64 12.44
CA THR A 38 -0.25 -16.43 11.84
C THR A 38 -0.94 -15.60 10.76
N CYS A 39 -1.00 -16.16 9.56
CA CYS A 39 -1.72 -15.53 8.46
C CYS A 39 -3.23 -15.50 8.75
N LYS A 40 -3.85 -14.31 8.70
CA LYS A 40 -5.30 -14.15 8.95
C LYS A 40 -6.18 -14.84 7.90
N HIS A 41 -5.64 -15.13 6.72
CA HIS A 41 -6.40 -15.63 5.58
C HIS A 41 -6.32 -17.14 5.37
N CYS A 42 -5.20 -17.77 5.73
CA CYS A 42 -5.01 -19.22 5.57
C CYS A 42 -4.56 -19.93 6.85
N GLN A 43 -4.40 -19.20 7.96
CA GLN A 43 -4.01 -19.73 9.27
C GLN A 43 -2.64 -20.41 9.32
N ALA A 44 -1.84 -20.33 8.25
CA ALA A 44 -0.44 -20.76 8.25
C ALA A 44 0.38 -19.96 9.28
N CYS A 45 1.27 -20.64 10.01
CA CYS A 45 2.14 -20.07 11.03
C CYS A 45 3.59 -20.09 10.54
N ASP A 46 4.30 -18.97 10.67
CA ASP A 46 5.73 -18.81 10.30
C ASP A 46 6.10 -19.06 8.83
N GLU A 47 5.12 -19.17 7.94
CA GLU A 47 5.38 -19.38 6.51
C GLU A 47 5.44 -18.05 5.74
N HIS A 48 4.47 -17.15 5.98
CA HIS A 48 4.36 -15.86 5.30
C HIS A 48 3.58 -14.83 6.14
N PHE A 49 3.80 -13.55 5.85
CA PHE A 49 2.96 -12.47 6.39
C PHE A 49 1.60 -12.43 5.70
N SER A 50 0.56 -11.96 6.40
CA SER A 50 -0.82 -11.91 5.84
C SER A 50 -0.91 -11.19 4.47
N LEU A 51 -0.04 -10.20 4.22
CA LEU A 51 0.05 -9.46 2.96
C LEU A 51 0.57 -10.31 1.79
N GLU A 52 1.39 -11.31 2.08
CA GLU A 52 2.00 -12.20 1.08
C GLU A 52 1.26 -13.54 0.99
N CYS A 53 0.04 -13.60 1.50
CA CYS A 53 -0.73 -14.83 1.50
C CYS A 53 -1.02 -15.30 0.06
N PRO A 54 -0.59 -16.52 -0.31
CA PRO A 54 -0.78 -17.03 -1.67
C PRO A 54 -2.27 -17.17 -2.03
N THR A 55 -3.14 -17.35 -1.05
CA THR A 55 -4.59 -17.44 -1.27
C THR A 55 -5.24 -16.08 -1.51
N GLN A 56 -4.66 -14.99 -1.00
CA GLN A 56 -5.19 -13.63 -1.19
C GLN A 56 -4.57 -12.90 -2.36
N ARG A 57 -3.40 -13.34 -2.81
CA ARG A 57 -2.71 -12.74 -3.96
C ARG A 57 -3.61 -12.77 -5.18
N LYS A 58 -3.85 -11.59 -5.78
CA LYS A 58 -4.56 -11.48 -7.06
C LYS A 58 -3.67 -11.98 -8.20
N CYS A 59 -4.25 -12.78 -9.08
CA CYS A 59 -3.59 -13.20 -10.30
C CYS A 59 -3.33 -12.00 -11.22
N LYS A 60 -2.09 -11.83 -11.71
CA LYS A 60 -1.75 -10.73 -12.64
C LYS A 60 -2.50 -10.78 -13.98
N LYS A 61 -3.08 -11.94 -14.33
CA LYS A 61 -3.79 -12.15 -15.60
C LYS A 61 -5.30 -11.92 -15.49
N CYS A 62 -5.99 -12.61 -14.58
CA CYS A 62 -7.44 -12.53 -14.44
C CYS A 62 -7.91 -11.77 -13.19
N ARG A 63 -6.98 -11.39 -12.30
CA ARG A 63 -7.24 -10.65 -11.05
C ARG A 63 -8.11 -11.36 -10.02
N GLU A 64 -8.43 -12.63 -10.25
CA GLU A 64 -9.02 -13.52 -9.25
C GLU A 64 -7.97 -13.96 -8.22
N ARG A 65 -8.43 -14.35 -7.03
CA ARG A 65 -7.58 -14.79 -5.92
C ARG A 65 -7.41 -16.31 -5.92
N GLY A 66 -6.36 -16.79 -5.26
CA GLY A 66 -6.13 -18.22 -5.04
C GLY A 66 -5.21 -18.92 -6.05
N HIS A 67 -4.64 -18.19 -7.01
CA HIS A 67 -3.67 -18.74 -7.96
C HIS A 67 -2.70 -17.66 -8.48
N VAL A 68 -1.57 -18.11 -9.03
CA VAL A 68 -0.58 -17.26 -9.69
C VAL A 68 -0.78 -17.26 -11.20
N GLN A 69 -0.16 -16.31 -11.91
CA GLN A 69 -0.33 -16.14 -13.37
C GLN A 69 -0.06 -17.42 -14.18
N LYS A 70 0.89 -18.27 -13.74
CA LYS A 70 1.25 -19.52 -14.41
C LYS A 70 0.14 -20.57 -14.34
N ASP A 71 -0.59 -20.59 -13.24
CA ASP A 71 -1.68 -21.54 -12.96
C ASP A 71 -3.06 -20.92 -13.22
N CYS A 72 -3.11 -19.82 -13.98
CA CYS A 72 -4.34 -19.11 -14.25
C CYS A 72 -5.23 -19.91 -15.21
N PRO A 73 -6.46 -20.30 -14.79
CA PRO A 73 -7.37 -21.06 -15.64
C PRO A 73 -7.93 -20.21 -16.80
N SER A 74 -7.89 -18.88 -16.68
CA SER A 74 -8.39 -17.97 -17.69
C SER A 74 -7.47 -17.96 -18.91
N LYS A 75 -8.04 -18.17 -20.10
CA LYS A 75 -7.30 -18.12 -21.37
C LYS A 75 -6.91 -16.68 -21.74
N LEU A 76 -7.78 -15.72 -21.45
CA LEU A 76 -7.58 -14.30 -21.74
C LEU A 76 -7.05 -13.56 -20.51
N ALA A 77 -6.21 -12.54 -20.75
CA ALA A 77 -5.87 -11.57 -19.73
C ALA A 77 -7.01 -10.56 -19.63
N ARG A 78 -7.44 -10.26 -18.40
CA ARG A 78 -8.38 -9.17 -18.16
C ARG A 78 -7.61 -7.86 -18.25
N SER A 79 -8.15 -6.96 -19.04
CA SER A 79 -7.66 -5.60 -19.26
C SER A 79 -8.47 -4.62 -18.43
N VAL A 80 -7.95 -3.40 -18.29
CA VAL A 80 -8.64 -2.29 -17.63
C VAL A 80 -10.07 -2.06 -18.17
N ALA A 81 -10.31 -2.40 -19.44
CA ALA A 81 -11.63 -2.32 -20.06
C ALA A 81 -12.66 -3.30 -19.48
N ASP A 82 -12.23 -4.36 -18.78
CA ASP A 82 -13.11 -5.34 -18.13
C ASP A 82 -13.73 -4.84 -16.80
N GLY A 83 -13.62 -3.54 -16.52
CA GLY A 83 -14.38 -2.86 -15.47
C GLY A 83 -13.94 -3.21 -14.05
N PHE A 84 -12.65 -3.51 -13.83
CA PHE A 84 -12.15 -3.65 -12.47
C PHE A 84 -11.86 -2.28 -11.84
N PHE A 85 -12.14 -2.18 -10.55
CA PHE A 85 -11.83 -1.01 -9.72
C PHE A 85 -10.46 -1.18 -9.08
N CYS A 86 -9.73 -0.08 -8.96
CA CYS A 86 -8.50 -0.02 -8.20
C CYS A 86 -8.82 -0.20 -6.70
N ASP A 87 -8.15 -1.13 -6.02
CA ASP A 87 -8.35 -1.34 -4.58
C ASP A 87 -7.89 -0.16 -3.71
N LEU A 88 -7.05 0.72 -4.27
CA LEU A 88 -6.49 1.88 -3.54
C LEU A 88 -7.44 3.08 -3.58
N CYS A 89 -7.93 3.46 -4.77
CA CYS A 89 -8.78 4.66 -4.94
C CYS A 89 -10.25 4.35 -5.25
N GLY A 90 -10.59 3.10 -5.59
CA GLY A 90 -11.94 2.72 -5.99
C GLY A 90 -12.32 3.11 -7.42
N GLU A 91 -11.46 3.80 -8.18
CA GLU A 91 -11.75 4.19 -9.56
C GLU A 91 -11.44 3.08 -10.56
N SER A 92 -12.18 3.05 -11.67
CA SER A 92 -11.89 2.20 -12.83
C SER A 92 -11.00 2.95 -13.83
N GLY A 93 -10.21 2.24 -14.63
CA GLY A 93 -9.39 2.87 -15.67
C GLY A 93 -7.88 2.72 -15.46
N HIS A 94 -7.45 2.12 -14.36
CA HIS A 94 -6.05 1.80 -14.10
C HIS A 94 -5.91 0.58 -13.17
N VAL A 95 -4.69 0.06 -13.06
CA VAL A 95 -4.29 -0.97 -12.09
C VAL A 95 -3.69 -0.33 -10.83
N GLU A 96 -3.64 -1.07 -9.72
CA GLU A 96 -3.11 -0.55 -8.44
C GLU A 96 -1.68 0.01 -8.57
N GLU A 97 -0.84 -0.59 -9.44
CA GLU A 97 0.54 -0.14 -9.73
C GLU A 97 0.60 1.22 -10.45
N GLU A 98 -0.47 1.62 -11.14
CA GLU A 98 -0.60 2.89 -11.87
C GLU A 98 -1.44 3.91 -11.09
N CYS A 99 -1.88 3.57 -9.88
CA CYS A 99 -2.74 4.45 -9.10
C CYS A 99 -1.99 5.70 -8.65
N SER A 100 -2.56 6.88 -8.91
CA SER A 100 -1.98 8.15 -8.49
C SER A 100 -1.82 8.28 -6.97
N LEU A 101 -2.63 7.55 -6.20
CA LEU A 101 -2.54 7.53 -4.75
C LEU A 101 -1.24 6.91 -4.22
N LEU A 102 -0.50 6.17 -5.03
CA LEU A 102 0.81 5.63 -4.62
C LEU A 102 1.83 6.74 -4.34
N TRP A 103 1.74 7.86 -5.06
CA TRP A 103 2.70 8.96 -4.99
C TRP A 103 2.09 10.29 -4.57
N ARG A 104 0.76 10.45 -4.68
CA ARG A 104 0.07 11.65 -4.22
C ARG A 104 -0.05 11.64 -2.70
N THR A 105 0.56 12.62 -2.05
CA THR A 105 0.56 12.79 -0.59
C THR A 105 -0.40 13.87 -0.10
N PHE A 106 -0.92 14.70 -1.01
CA PHE A 106 -1.79 15.83 -0.68
C PHE A 106 -3.24 15.58 -1.09
N PHE A 107 -4.11 15.52 -0.06
CA PHE A 107 -5.55 15.34 -0.16
C PHE A 107 -6.27 16.58 0.35
N PRO A 108 -6.84 17.41 -0.55
CA PRO A 108 -7.52 18.65 -0.16
C PRO A 108 -8.69 18.46 0.81
N GLU A 109 -9.35 17.30 0.75
CA GLU A 109 -10.52 16.95 1.57
C GLU A 109 -10.18 16.74 3.05
N ASP A 110 -8.96 16.28 3.34
CA ASP A 110 -8.50 15.97 4.70
C ASP A 110 -7.92 17.18 5.43
N VAL A 111 -7.77 18.33 4.75
CA VAL A 111 -7.14 19.53 5.30
C VAL A 111 -8.19 20.48 5.87
N PRO A 112 -8.32 20.61 7.21
CA PRO A 112 -9.21 21.59 7.80
C PRO A 112 -8.70 23.01 7.50
N ASN A 113 -9.61 23.90 7.08
CA ASN A 113 -9.32 25.30 6.73
C ASN A 113 -8.28 25.46 5.59
N LEU A 114 -8.46 24.71 4.49
CA LEU A 114 -7.64 24.87 3.30
C LEU A 114 -7.79 26.26 2.69
N ASN A 115 -6.76 27.09 2.84
CA ASN A 115 -6.68 28.41 2.20
C ASN A 115 -6.51 28.24 0.68
N LYS A 116 -7.46 28.76 -0.09
CA LYS A 116 -7.42 28.75 -1.56
C LYS A 116 -6.87 30.09 -2.05
N VAL A 117 -6.02 30.04 -3.08
CA VAL A 117 -5.60 31.25 -3.80
C VAL A 117 -6.77 31.82 -4.60
N GLU A 118 -6.88 33.14 -4.71
CA GLU A 118 -7.96 33.80 -5.47
C GLU A 118 -7.88 33.49 -6.97
N THR A 119 -6.67 33.46 -7.52
CA THR A 119 -6.42 33.13 -8.93
C THR A 119 -5.12 32.34 -9.05
N LEU A 120 -5.10 31.37 -9.96
CA LEU A 120 -3.92 30.58 -10.28
C LEU A 120 -3.53 30.93 -11.72
N SER A 121 -2.38 31.60 -11.88
CA SER A 121 -1.90 31.99 -13.21
C SER A 121 -1.54 30.75 -14.00
N CYS A 122 -2.27 30.49 -15.06
CA CYS A 122 -1.94 29.43 -16.02
C CYS A 122 -0.78 29.93 -16.86
N CYS A 123 0.38 29.27 -16.78
CA CYS A 123 1.53 29.55 -17.64
C CYS A 123 2.16 28.23 -18.06
N CYS A 124 2.31 28.01 -19.36
CA CYS A 124 2.95 26.82 -19.91
C CYS A 124 4.47 26.87 -19.69
N TYR A 125 5.03 25.86 -19.03
CA TYR A 125 6.47 25.78 -18.79
C TYR A 125 7.29 25.51 -20.06
N GLN A 126 6.65 25.07 -21.15
CA GLN A 126 7.32 24.72 -22.41
C GLN A 126 7.34 25.89 -23.42
N CYS A 127 6.25 26.64 -23.55
CA CYS A 127 6.13 27.71 -24.55
C CYS A 127 5.84 29.11 -23.97
N GLY A 128 5.61 29.22 -22.65
CA GLY A 128 5.32 30.50 -21.98
C GLY A 128 3.94 31.07 -22.26
N SER A 129 3.02 30.32 -22.90
CA SER A 129 1.63 30.75 -23.09
C SER A 129 0.89 30.81 -21.76
N ASP A 130 -0.01 31.79 -21.60
CA ASP A 130 -0.87 31.97 -20.44
C ASP A 130 -2.23 31.23 -20.53
N ARG A 131 -2.42 30.43 -21.59
CA ARG A 131 -3.72 29.82 -21.92
C ARG A 131 -3.84 28.35 -21.50
N HIS A 132 -2.72 27.64 -21.34
CA HIS A 132 -2.70 26.20 -21.06
C HIS A 132 -1.57 25.83 -20.09
N TRP A 133 -1.74 24.72 -19.36
CA TRP A 133 -0.68 24.15 -18.53
C TRP A 133 0.34 23.45 -19.42
N GLY A 134 1.56 23.25 -18.93
CA GLY A 134 2.60 22.62 -19.76
C GLY A 134 2.26 21.19 -20.20
N ASP A 135 1.48 20.45 -19.41
CA ASP A 135 1.00 19.11 -19.77
C ASP A 135 -0.02 19.12 -20.92
N ASP A 136 -0.71 20.24 -21.12
CA ASP A 136 -1.68 20.47 -22.20
C ASP A 136 -1.04 21.11 -23.45
N CYS A 137 0.30 21.26 -23.47
CA CYS A 137 1.01 21.88 -24.58
C CYS A 137 1.00 20.95 -25.82
N PRO A 138 0.50 21.41 -26.98
CA PRO A 138 0.43 20.61 -28.21
C PRO A 138 1.80 20.38 -28.88
#